data_AF-A0A9E4IM91-F1
#
_entry.id   AF-A0A9E4IM91-F1
#
_cell.length_a   1.000
_cell.length_b   1.000
_cell.length_c   1.000
_cell.angle_alpha   90.00
_cell.angle_beta   90.00
_cell.angle_gamma   90.00
#
_symmetry.space_group_name_H-M   'P 1'
#
loop_
_entity.id
_entity.type
_entity.pdbx_description
1 polymer ?
#
loop_
_entity_poly.entity_id
_entity_poly.type
_entity_poly.pdbx_seq_one_letter_code
_entity_poly.pdbx_strand_id
1 'polypeptide(L)'
;MNPRRRWALLIGLVVLAGLAVLVAIRSAGPSSRATGTVEVAEPFETPTMTGPKESTTVPGGEVAEPLGTPTTTGLKESTTVPGGEQPTGTAPAGAPEEVSAETATAPADSTDEPPVLSAEDALAVDVEDDLQALLDSLTTGLDTEAIARLGRSGDLRVAWVIADLMRFIPPDASGLRSAFTELTGVDLGSKPWHDATNQLIAWDTPAPPGLARWKGGLYTLIELGWAPFFVDEGSLIDWRHVTWGGVLIDDRPLNSTHLPCPRGCIPALNDPRLVTVSEGDYYPDEAYVFAVTVNGEAVAFPKNMMEVHEMVNITIGGRRLGIPYCTLCGSAQAYFTDVVPDSVRDHLGDAGTFELRTSGLLSRSNKMMYEYHTRSMFDTFTGQAVSGPLREAAVRLPQTTMVTSRWGEWKAANPQTLIVAEDGGIGRSYPEDPLRGRDDHGPIFPIGDWDDRLPVQEKVLGVLIYEGGSPTAVAFPVAEAQATLRRGGTVEHEGIVVTLDGGGLRALGPDGVETPTHESFWFAWSQFHPGTELWRPIEG
;
A
#
# COMPACT_ATOMS: atom_id res chain seq x y z
N MET A 1 -4.53 24.71 -3.96
CA MET A 1 -3.60 24.50 -2.83
C MET A 1 -3.44 23.00 -2.62
N ASN A 2 -2.22 22.46 -2.70
CA ASN A 2 -1.94 21.01 -2.68
C ASN A 2 -2.45 20.35 -1.37
N PRO A 3 -3.21 19.22 -1.43
CA PRO A 3 -3.67 18.50 -0.24
C PRO A 3 -2.53 18.07 0.71
N ARG A 4 -1.32 17.78 0.21
CA ARG A 4 -0.13 17.51 1.05
C ARG A 4 0.29 18.72 1.90
N ARG A 5 0.16 19.94 1.37
CA ARG A 5 0.42 21.17 2.14
C ARG A 5 -0.65 21.41 3.19
N ARG A 6 -1.91 21.05 2.93
CA ARG A 6 -2.99 21.13 3.93
C ARG A 6 -2.77 20.17 5.09
N TRP A 7 -2.30 18.95 4.84
CA TRP A 7 -2.01 17.97 5.90
C TRP A 7 -0.75 18.28 6.71
N ALA A 8 0.35 18.71 6.07
CA ALA A 8 1.54 19.18 6.79
C ALA A 8 1.23 20.41 7.66
N LEU A 9 0.38 21.33 7.17
CA LEU A 9 -0.13 22.44 7.96
C LEU A 9 -1.04 21.97 9.11
N LEU A 10 -1.92 20.98 8.89
CA LEU A 10 -2.80 20.44 9.93
C LEU A 10 -2.04 19.70 11.03
N ILE A 11 -1.04 18.88 10.69
CA ILE A 11 -0.20 18.20 11.69
C ILE A 11 0.63 19.23 12.45
N GLY A 12 1.25 20.20 11.76
CA GLY A 12 1.93 21.33 12.40
C GLY A 12 1.00 22.14 13.32
N LEU A 13 -0.26 22.36 12.91
CA LEU A 13 -1.28 23.07 13.70
C LEU A 13 -1.80 22.25 14.89
N VAL A 14 -1.94 20.93 14.78
CA VAL A 14 -2.36 20.07 15.89
C VAL A 14 -1.27 19.98 16.96
N VAL A 15 0.00 19.87 16.54
CA VAL A 15 1.17 19.93 17.44
C VAL A 15 1.29 21.32 18.09
N LEU A 16 1.12 22.41 17.33
CA LEU A 16 1.14 23.78 17.86
C LEU A 16 -0.08 24.11 18.76
N ALA A 17 -1.26 23.58 18.46
CA ALA A 17 -2.47 23.77 19.26
C ALA A 17 -2.39 23.01 20.60
N GLY A 18 -1.77 21.82 20.61
CA GLY A 18 -1.44 21.10 21.84
C GLY A 18 -0.52 21.91 22.76
N LEU A 19 0.48 22.60 22.19
CA LEU A 19 1.35 23.53 22.93
C LEU A 19 0.59 24.73 23.51
N ALA A 20 -0.36 25.32 22.78
CA ALA A 20 -1.11 26.49 23.24
C ALA A 20 -2.05 26.18 24.42
N VAL A 21 -2.69 25.00 24.41
CA VAL A 21 -3.58 24.57 25.51
C VAL A 21 -2.79 24.27 26.79
N LEU A 22 -1.59 23.70 26.70
CA LEU A 22 -0.74 23.44 27.87
C LEU A 22 -0.17 24.73 28.50
N VAL A 23 0.15 25.75 27.69
CA VAL A 23 0.60 27.06 28.18
C VAL A 23 -0.54 27.80 28.90
N ALA A 24 -1.78 27.67 28.42
CA ALA A 24 -2.95 28.24 29.09
C ALA A 24 -3.18 27.59 30.47
N ILE A 25 -3.02 26.26 30.58
CA ILE A 25 -3.18 25.52 31.84
C ILE A 25 -2.07 25.87 32.86
N ARG A 26 -0.84 26.16 32.40
CA ARG A 26 0.28 26.60 33.28
C ARG A 26 0.23 28.06 33.72
N SER A 27 -0.56 28.91 33.05
CA SER A 27 -0.74 30.32 33.43
C SER A 27 -1.76 30.55 34.55
N ALA A 28 -2.53 29.52 34.93
CA ALA A 28 -3.41 29.53 36.09
C ALA A 28 -2.68 28.95 37.31
N GLY A 29 -2.09 29.82 38.14
CA GLY A 29 -1.49 29.45 39.42
C GLY A 29 -2.51 28.90 40.44
N PRO A 30 -2.05 28.23 41.51
CA PRO A 30 -2.91 27.40 42.35
C PRO A 30 -3.68 28.22 43.38
N SER A 31 -5.00 28.03 43.46
CA SER A 31 -5.81 28.49 44.60
C SER A 31 -6.48 27.33 45.34
N SER A 32 -6.02 27.12 46.57
CA SER A 32 -6.66 26.53 47.76
C SER A 32 -7.39 25.17 47.68
N ARG A 33 -6.88 24.26 48.53
CA ARG A 33 -7.52 23.04 49.05
C ARG A 33 -9.01 23.24 49.39
N ALA A 34 -9.82 22.26 48.99
CA ALA A 34 -11.00 21.83 49.74
C ALA A 34 -11.04 20.29 49.73
N THR A 35 -11.06 19.71 50.93
CA THR A 35 -11.25 18.29 51.22
C THR A 35 -12.65 17.84 50.85
N GLY A 36 -12.76 16.82 50.00
CA GLY A 36 -14.00 16.12 49.69
C GLY A 36 -13.72 14.67 49.36
N THR A 37 -14.13 13.78 50.26
CA THR A 37 -14.14 12.32 50.09
C THR A 37 -15.05 11.92 48.92
N VAL A 38 -14.56 11.08 48.02
CA VAL A 38 -15.36 10.47 46.94
C VAL A 38 -15.69 9.04 47.34
N GLU A 39 -16.98 8.77 47.48
CA GLU A 39 -17.56 7.43 47.69
C GLU A 39 -17.39 6.57 46.43
N VAL A 40 -17.14 5.28 46.67
CA VAL A 40 -17.09 4.21 45.67
C VAL A 40 -18.51 3.82 45.29
N ALA A 41 -18.84 3.85 44.01
CA ALA A 41 -20.08 3.30 43.46
C ALA A 41 -19.78 1.98 42.72
N GLU A 42 -20.49 0.93 43.12
CA GLU A 42 -20.44 -0.43 42.56
C GLU A 42 -21.04 -0.55 41.14
N PRO A 43 -20.71 -1.62 40.39
CA PRO A 43 -21.05 -1.76 38.98
C PRO A 43 -22.52 -2.14 38.73
N PHE A 44 -23.10 -1.57 37.67
CA PHE A 44 -24.44 -1.89 37.18
C PHE A 44 -24.47 -3.23 36.43
N GLU A 45 -25.39 -4.10 36.85
CA GLU A 45 -25.75 -5.38 36.23
C GLU A 45 -26.39 -5.21 34.84
N THR A 46 -26.09 -6.15 33.94
CA THR A 46 -26.72 -6.33 32.63
C THR A 46 -28.05 -7.09 32.74
N PRO A 47 -29.12 -6.70 32.03
CA PRO A 47 -30.29 -7.54 31.90
C PRO A 47 -30.21 -8.41 30.63
N THR A 48 -30.18 -9.72 30.85
CA THR A 48 -30.53 -10.76 29.87
C THR A 48 -32.01 -10.65 29.51
N MET A 49 -32.33 -10.66 28.21
CA MET A 49 -33.70 -10.97 27.76
C MET A 49 -33.70 -11.94 26.58
N THR A 50 -34.43 -13.01 26.83
CA THR A 50 -34.83 -14.17 26.05
C THR A 50 -35.67 -13.85 24.81
N GLY A 51 -35.51 -14.63 23.73
CA GLY A 51 -36.41 -14.59 22.55
C GLY A 51 -37.79 -15.21 22.77
N PRO A 52 -38.65 -15.18 21.73
CA PRO A 52 -39.47 -16.35 21.41
C PRO A 52 -39.59 -16.69 19.91
N LYS A 53 -40.12 -17.89 19.69
CA LYS A 53 -40.25 -18.73 18.50
C LYS A 53 -41.27 -18.28 17.42
N GLU A 54 -41.10 -18.91 16.25
CA GLU A 54 -41.94 -19.09 15.06
C GLU A 54 -43.48 -18.96 15.17
N SER A 55 -44.11 -18.49 14.07
CA SER A 55 -45.35 -19.07 13.51
C SER A 55 -45.67 -18.50 12.12
N THR A 56 -46.05 -19.38 11.20
CA THR A 56 -46.56 -19.18 9.83
C THR A 56 -48.07 -18.93 9.80
N THR A 57 -48.58 -18.05 8.92
CA THR A 57 -49.81 -18.25 8.09
C THR A 57 -50.13 -17.05 7.18
N VAL A 58 -50.64 -17.35 5.98
CA VAL A 58 -51.16 -16.46 4.90
C VAL A 58 -52.70 -16.59 4.88
N PRO A 59 -53.51 -15.54 4.61
CA PRO A 59 -54.15 -15.29 3.29
C PRO A 59 -54.34 -13.78 2.98
N GLY A 60 -54.62 -13.23 1.78
CA GLY A 60 -54.91 -13.67 0.42
C GLY A 60 -55.67 -12.52 -0.31
N GLY A 61 -55.45 -12.34 -1.64
CA GLY A 61 -56.26 -11.54 -2.62
C GLY A 61 -56.30 -10.00 -2.44
N GLU A 62 -56.39 -9.10 -3.42
CA GLU A 62 -56.75 -9.12 -4.86
C GLU A 62 -56.21 -7.84 -5.56
N VAL A 63 -55.80 -7.99 -6.82
CA VAL A 63 -56.10 -7.20 -8.05
C VAL A 63 -56.26 -5.66 -7.99
N ALA A 64 -55.44 -4.91 -8.74
CA ALA A 64 -55.85 -4.09 -9.91
C ALA A 64 -54.72 -3.16 -10.43
N GLU A 65 -54.67 -3.03 -11.74
CA GLU A 65 -53.70 -2.30 -12.58
C GLU A 65 -54.28 -0.91 -13.01
N PRO A 66 -53.72 -0.13 -13.97
CA PRO A 66 -53.09 1.18 -13.74
C PRO A 66 -53.77 2.39 -14.42
N LEU A 67 -53.41 3.62 -14.02
CA LEU A 67 -53.70 4.90 -14.70
C LEU A 67 -52.57 5.88 -14.33
N GLY A 68 -51.96 6.74 -15.14
CA GLY A 68 -52.23 7.30 -16.46
C GLY A 68 -51.49 8.65 -16.51
N THR A 69 -50.89 9.01 -17.65
CA THR A 69 -50.25 10.33 -17.92
C THR A 69 -51.26 11.48 -17.90
N PRO A 70 -50.78 12.75 -17.80
CA PRO A 70 -51.02 13.66 -18.93
C PRO A 70 -49.90 14.68 -19.22
N THR A 71 -50.08 15.32 -20.38
CA THR A 71 -49.18 16.10 -21.23
C THR A 71 -49.34 17.64 -21.07
N THR A 72 -48.24 18.37 -21.29
CA THR A 72 -48.03 19.73 -21.90
C THR A 72 -49.03 20.91 -21.81
N THR A 73 -48.44 22.10 -21.56
CA THR A 73 -48.68 23.42 -22.21
C THR A 73 -47.48 24.32 -21.82
N GLY A 74 -46.81 25.17 -22.59
CA GLY A 74 -47.02 25.76 -23.91
C GLY A 74 -47.03 27.29 -23.78
N LEU A 75 -45.91 27.99 -24.02
CA LEU A 75 -45.87 29.41 -24.43
C LEU A 75 -44.50 29.76 -25.06
N LYS A 76 -44.57 30.28 -26.29
CA LYS A 76 -43.49 30.84 -27.12
C LYS A 76 -43.27 32.30 -26.72
N GLU A 77 -42.03 32.79 -26.83
CA GLU A 77 -41.76 34.03 -27.57
C GLU A 77 -40.30 34.10 -28.05
N SER A 78 -40.15 34.73 -29.22
CA SER A 78 -38.94 34.82 -30.04
C SER A 78 -38.35 36.22 -29.89
N THR A 79 -37.03 36.39 -29.99
CA THR A 79 -36.41 37.42 -30.86
C THR A 79 -34.87 37.30 -30.92
N THR A 80 -34.38 36.99 -32.13
CA THR A 80 -33.25 37.58 -32.89
C THR A 80 -31.97 38.09 -32.22
N VAL A 81 -30.86 37.58 -32.78
CA VAL A 81 -29.45 38.02 -32.77
C VAL A 81 -29.25 39.26 -33.67
N PRO A 82 -28.21 40.10 -33.42
CA PRO A 82 -27.01 40.12 -34.29
C PRO A 82 -25.71 40.12 -33.45
N GLY A 83 -24.70 39.29 -33.77
CA GLY A 83 -23.55 39.63 -34.63
C GLY A 83 -22.54 40.48 -33.83
N GLY A 84 -21.26 40.18 -33.66
CA GLY A 84 -20.33 39.18 -34.19
C GLY A 84 -18.94 39.78 -33.98
N GLU A 85 -17.94 39.00 -33.57
CA GLU A 85 -16.52 39.29 -33.81
C GLU A 85 -15.66 38.06 -33.46
N GLN A 86 -15.00 37.51 -34.48
CA GLN A 86 -13.81 36.67 -34.34
C GLN A 86 -12.64 37.51 -33.81
N PRO A 87 -11.57 36.86 -33.33
CA PRO A 87 -10.42 36.82 -34.22
C PRO A 87 -9.68 35.47 -34.27
N THR A 88 -9.39 35.09 -35.51
CA THR A 88 -8.11 34.59 -36.06
C THR A 88 -7.40 33.43 -35.37
N GLY A 89 -7.30 32.33 -36.13
CA GLY A 89 -6.33 31.28 -35.89
C GLY A 89 -4.89 31.70 -36.17
N THR A 90 -3.99 30.97 -35.55
CA THR A 90 -2.59 30.85 -35.95
C THR A 90 -2.17 29.41 -35.62
N ALA A 91 -1.65 28.71 -36.60
CA ALA A 91 -0.91 27.45 -36.45
C ALA A 91 0.47 27.67 -37.10
N PRO A 92 1.46 26.79 -36.89
CA PRO A 92 1.95 26.23 -35.62
C PRO A 92 3.39 26.69 -35.39
N ALA A 93 3.86 26.74 -34.14
CA ALA A 93 5.27 27.01 -33.84
C ALA A 93 5.75 26.13 -32.69
N GLY A 94 6.84 25.40 -32.94
CA GLY A 94 7.63 24.71 -31.93
C GLY A 94 7.21 23.28 -31.68
N ALA A 95 8.00 22.34 -32.18
CA ALA A 95 8.06 20.99 -31.60
C ALA A 95 8.26 21.12 -30.07
N PRO A 96 7.62 20.27 -29.24
CA PRO A 96 8.06 20.17 -27.86
C PRO A 96 9.50 19.63 -27.89
N GLU A 97 10.43 20.40 -27.33
CA GLU A 97 11.73 19.89 -26.93
C GLU A 97 11.51 18.62 -26.12
N GLU A 98 12.23 17.56 -26.48
CA GLU A 98 12.46 16.40 -25.64
C GLU A 98 12.97 16.91 -24.28
N VAL A 99 12.07 17.02 -23.31
CA VAL A 99 12.47 17.11 -21.91
C VAL A 99 12.95 15.70 -21.57
N SER A 100 14.27 15.53 -21.69
CA SER A 100 15.00 14.35 -21.24
C SER A 100 14.48 13.94 -19.87
N ALA A 101 14.05 12.68 -19.75
CA ALA A 101 13.73 12.05 -18.49
C ALA A 101 14.84 12.38 -17.47
N GLU A 102 14.47 13.07 -16.40
CA GLU A 102 15.35 13.25 -15.26
C GLU A 102 15.66 11.86 -14.74
N THR A 103 16.87 11.41 -15.02
CA THR A 103 17.40 10.10 -14.66
C THR A 103 17.14 9.89 -13.18
N ALA A 104 16.54 8.74 -12.82
CA ALA A 104 16.55 8.28 -11.44
C ALA A 104 17.99 8.40 -10.93
N THR A 105 18.22 9.31 -9.99
CA THR A 105 19.54 9.54 -9.42
C THR A 105 19.98 8.25 -8.77
N ALA A 106 21.02 7.64 -9.34
CA ALA A 106 21.81 6.60 -8.68
C ALA A 106 22.21 7.10 -7.28
N PRO A 107 22.38 6.20 -6.29
CA PRO A 107 22.83 6.58 -4.96
C PRO A 107 24.11 7.41 -5.07
N ALA A 108 24.19 8.45 -4.24
CA ALA A 108 25.36 9.31 -4.17
C ALA A 108 26.61 8.47 -3.90
N ASP A 109 27.58 8.57 -4.79
CA ASP A 109 28.87 7.89 -4.72
C ASP A 109 29.68 8.51 -3.56
N SER A 110 29.37 8.12 -2.31
CA SER A 110 30.10 8.54 -1.12
C SER A 110 31.32 7.63 -0.93
N THR A 111 32.51 8.18 -1.10
CA THR A 111 33.78 7.44 -1.06
C THR A 111 34.31 7.12 0.34
N ASP A 112 33.56 7.41 1.41
CA ASP A 112 33.99 7.13 2.78
C ASP A 112 33.32 5.86 3.29
N GLU A 113 34.12 4.80 3.41
CA GLU A 113 33.70 3.52 3.99
C GLU A 113 33.33 3.74 5.47
N PRO A 114 32.11 3.36 5.91
CA PRO A 114 31.67 3.61 7.27
C PRO A 114 32.48 2.77 8.28
N PRO A 115 32.60 3.21 9.56
CA PRO A 115 33.14 2.38 10.63
C PRO A 115 32.40 1.04 10.73
N VAL A 116 33.14 -0.04 10.96
CA VAL A 116 32.58 -1.38 11.18
C VAL A 116 31.84 -1.39 12.52
N LEU A 117 30.51 -1.36 12.47
CA LEU A 117 29.61 -1.45 13.63
C LEU A 117 28.76 -2.73 13.52
N SER A 118 28.47 -3.39 14.64
CA SER A 118 27.49 -4.49 14.67
C SER A 118 26.12 -4.00 15.12
N ALA A 119 25.04 -4.63 14.62
CA ALA A 119 23.69 -4.41 15.15
C ALA A 119 23.52 -4.92 16.59
N GLU A 120 24.35 -5.89 17.00
CA GLU A 120 24.25 -6.57 18.30
C GLU A 120 24.92 -5.79 19.44
N ASP A 121 25.79 -4.84 19.11
CA ASP A 121 26.51 -4.07 20.12
C ASP A 121 25.54 -3.17 20.90
N ALA A 122 25.67 -3.13 22.22
CA ALA A 122 24.90 -2.17 23.02
C ALA A 122 25.22 -0.73 22.60
N LEU A 123 24.25 0.17 22.71
CA LEU A 123 24.51 1.60 22.64
C LEU A 123 25.26 2.04 23.90
N ALA A 124 26.06 3.09 23.80
CA ALA A 124 26.58 3.76 24.98
C ALA A 124 25.39 4.31 25.82
N VAL A 125 25.51 4.28 27.15
CA VAL A 125 24.41 4.61 28.07
C VAL A 125 23.88 6.02 27.83
N ASP A 126 24.77 6.97 27.59
CA ASP A 126 24.43 8.36 27.26
C ASP A 126 23.66 8.49 25.95
N VAL A 127 23.99 7.67 24.94
CA VAL A 127 23.25 7.61 23.68
C VAL A 127 21.84 7.04 23.88
N GLU A 128 21.68 6.00 24.70
CA GLU A 128 20.35 5.46 25.02
C GLU A 128 19.51 6.46 25.82
N ASP A 129 20.11 7.12 26.81
CA ASP A 129 19.45 8.18 27.60
C ASP A 129 19.00 9.35 26.70
N ASP A 130 19.83 9.76 25.73
CA ASP A 130 19.50 10.83 24.79
C ASP A 130 18.38 10.43 23.81
N LEU A 131 18.38 9.18 23.33
CA LEU A 131 17.26 8.66 22.55
C LEU A 131 15.97 8.66 23.39
N GLN A 132 16.03 8.25 24.66
CA GLN A 132 14.86 8.20 25.54
C GLN A 132 14.31 9.59 25.82
N ALA A 133 15.19 10.55 26.14
CA ALA A 133 14.83 11.95 26.28
C ALA A 133 14.15 12.48 25.01
N LEU A 134 14.66 12.10 23.83
CA LEU A 134 14.07 12.49 22.55
C LEU A 134 12.65 11.95 22.39
N LEU A 135 12.38 10.67 22.67
CA LEU A 135 11.00 10.11 22.64
C LEU A 135 10.07 10.84 23.60
N ASP A 136 10.50 11.03 24.84
CA ASP A 136 9.69 11.67 25.88
C ASP A 136 9.34 13.13 25.49
N SER A 137 10.22 13.77 24.72
CA SER A 137 10.06 15.15 24.23
C SER A 137 9.10 15.30 23.04
N LEU A 138 8.80 14.23 22.29
CA LEU A 138 8.06 14.31 21.01
C LEU A 138 6.68 15.00 21.12
N THR A 139 6.04 14.92 22.29
CA THR A 139 4.71 15.51 22.53
C THR A 139 4.73 16.80 23.35
N THR A 140 5.86 17.13 23.99
CA THR A 140 5.97 18.25 24.94
C THR A 140 6.83 19.40 24.43
N GLY A 141 7.61 19.14 23.37
CA GLY A 141 8.54 20.08 22.74
C GLY A 141 9.85 19.36 22.48
N LEU A 142 10.26 19.29 21.22
CA LEU A 142 11.42 18.50 20.78
C LEU A 142 12.70 18.93 21.49
N ASP A 143 13.39 17.98 22.13
CA ASP A 143 14.68 18.24 22.79
C ASP A 143 15.79 18.39 21.74
N THR A 144 16.04 19.63 21.32
CA THR A 144 17.09 19.95 20.35
C THR A 144 18.51 19.74 20.89
N GLU A 145 18.70 19.76 22.21
CA GLU A 145 20.01 19.48 22.81
C GLU A 145 20.32 17.99 22.75
N ALA A 146 19.33 17.13 23.02
CA ALA A 146 19.45 15.68 22.82
C ALA A 146 19.78 15.35 21.36
N ILE A 147 19.08 15.97 20.39
CA ILE A 147 19.40 15.82 18.95
C ILE A 147 20.85 16.19 18.66
N ALA A 148 21.33 17.31 19.19
CA ALA A 148 22.71 17.74 18.99
C ALA A 148 23.72 16.76 19.64
N ARG A 149 23.42 16.19 20.81
CA ARG A 149 24.28 15.18 21.44
C ARG A 149 24.31 13.87 20.66
N LEU A 150 23.16 13.42 20.14
CA LEU A 150 23.08 12.27 19.23
C LEU A 150 23.92 12.49 17.96
N GLY A 151 23.94 13.70 17.42
CA GLY A 151 24.81 14.08 16.29
C GLY A 151 26.32 13.94 16.59
N ARG A 152 26.73 14.04 17.86
CA ARG A 152 28.13 13.89 18.32
C ARG A 152 28.43 12.51 18.90
N SER A 153 27.46 11.59 18.90
CA SER A 153 27.59 10.29 19.57
C SER A 153 28.70 9.41 18.98
N GLY A 154 29.00 9.58 17.68
CA GLY A 154 29.89 8.70 16.94
C GLY A 154 29.29 7.32 16.63
N ASP A 155 28.05 7.03 17.05
CA ASP A 155 27.35 5.79 16.73
C ASP A 155 26.43 6.01 15.52
N LEU A 156 26.89 5.61 14.34
CA LEU A 156 26.16 5.81 13.09
C LEU A 156 24.77 5.18 13.08
N ARG A 157 24.50 4.16 13.91
CA ARG A 157 23.19 3.48 13.93
C ARG A 157 22.07 4.42 14.36
N VAL A 158 22.38 5.42 15.17
CA VAL A 158 21.45 6.48 15.62
C VAL A 158 20.93 7.32 14.45
N ALA A 159 21.68 7.39 13.33
CA ALA A 159 21.27 8.13 12.14
C ALA A 159 19.93 7.64 11.57
N TRP A 160 19.56 6.37 11.76
CA TRP A 160 18.24 5.85 11.40
C TRP A 160 17.10 6.59 12.12
N VAL A 161 17.25 6.84 13.42
CA VAL A 161 16.25 7.55 14.23
C VAL A 161 16.19 9.02 13.82
N ILE A 162 17.34 9.64 13.58
CA ILE A 162 17.42 11.03 13.09
C ILE A 162 16.71 11.16 11.72
N ALA A 163 16.98 10.24 10.80
CA ALA A 163 16.34 10.21 9.49
C ALA A 163 14.82 10.04 9.61
N ASP A 164 14.34 9.09 10.42
CA ASP A 164 12.91 8.90 10.67
C ASP A 164 12.22 10.18 11.19
N LEU A 165 12.88 10.95 12.05
CA LEU A 165 12.32 12.22 12.53
C LEU A 165 12.20 13.26 11.41
N MET A 166 13.15 13.32 10.47
CA MET A 166 13.07 14.23 9.32
C MET A 166 11.85 13.96 8.42
N ARG A 167 11.25 12.77 8.52
CA ARG A 167 10.01 12.45 7.80
C ARG A 167 8.81 13.26 8.29
N PHE A 168 8.79 13.60 9.58
CA PHE A 168 7.64 14.22 10.24
C PHE A 168 7.92 15.63 10.79
N ILE A 169 9.20 15.96 11.00
CA ILE A 169 9.65 17.20 11.63
C ILE A 169 10.53 17.99 10.64
N PRO A 170 10.32 19.31 10.47
CA PRO A 170 11.16 20.15 9.61
C PRO A 170 12.64 20.10 10.04
N PRO A 171 13.56 19.60 9.20
CA PRO A 171 14.90 19.19 9.64
C PRO A 171 15.83 20.35 10.00
N ASP A 172 15.68 21.51 9.35
CA ASP A 172 16.53 22.68 9.58
C ASP A 172 16.15 23.39 10.89
N ALA A 173 14.86 23.53 11.16
CA ALA A 173 14.37 24.21 12.36
C ALA A 173 14.59 23.40 13.64
N SER A 174 14.74 22.08 13.53
CA SER A 174 14.95 21.16 14.65
C SER A 174 16.41 20.77 14.88
N GLY A 175 17.34 21.19 14.00
CA GLY A 175 18.75 20.78 14.05
C GLY A 175 19.00 19.33 13.59
N LEU A 176 17.99 18.62 13.09
CA LEU A 176 18.14 17.23 12.62
C LEU A 176 19.12 17.11 11.45
N ARG A 177 19.09 18.06 10.48
CA ARG A 177 20.05 18.04 9.37
C ARG A 177 21.48 18.17 9.90
N SER A 178 21.72 19.14 10.76
CA SER A 178 23.04 19.37 11.35
C SER A 178 23.53 18.18 12.15
N ALA A 179 22.66 17.57 12.97
CA ALA A 179 23.00 16.37 13.72
C ALA A 179 23.34 15.19 12.80
N PHE A 180 22.59 14.98 11.72
CA PHE A 180 22.89 13.94 10.73
C PHE A 180 24.23 14.19 10.05
N THR A 181 24.48 15.42 9.57
CA THR A 181 25.74 15.78 8.91
C THR A 181 26.93 15.71 9.87
N GLU A 182 26.77 16.11 11.13
CA GLU A 182 27.81 15.99 12.15
C GLU A 182 28.15 14.52 12.43
N LEU A 183 27.14 13.65 12.48
CA LEU A 183 27.31 12.22 12.75
C LEU A 183 27.91 11.45 11.57
N THR A 184 27.47 11.78 10.35
CA THR A 184 27.75 10.98 9.14
C THR A 184 28.76 11.60 8.20
N GLY A 185 29.05 12.90 8.32
CA GLY A 185 29.81 13.67 7.34
C GLY A 185 29.05 14.00 6.06
N VAL A 186 27.80 13.55 5.90
CA VAL A 186 27.03 13.70 4.65
C VAL A 186 26.22 14.99 4.68
N ASP A 187 26.39 15.81 3.64
CA ASP A 187 25.55 16.98 3.40
C ASP A 187 24.27 16.56 2.68
N LEU A 188 23.13 16.86 3.30
CA LEU A 188 21.83 16.48 2.78
C LEU A 188 21.33 17.53 1.79
N GLY A 189 20.65 17.08 0.72
CA GLY A 189 20.12 17.95 -0.32
C GLY A 189 18.75 18.55 0.02
N SER A 190 17.94 18.72 -1.02
CA SER A 190 16.60 19.33 -0.92
C SER A 190 15.53 18.38 -0.38
N LYS A 191 15.83 17.08 -0.27
CA LYS A 191 14.92 16.06 0.26
C LYS A 191 15.61 15.31 1.43
N PRO A 192 15.84 15.97 2.57
CA PRO A 192 16.78 15.48 3.59
C PRO A 192 16.48 14.09 4.12
N TRP A 193 15.19 13.79 4.36
CA TRP A 193 14.77 12.44 4.73
C TRP A 193 15.12 11.40 3.67
N HIS A 194 14.83 11.68 2.39
CA HIS A 194 15.09 10.75 1.30
C HIS A 194 16.59 10.53 1.10
N ASP A 195 17.36 11.64 1.10
CA ASP A 195 18.81 11.62 0.94
C ASP A 195 19.47 10.84 2.10
N ALA A 196 19.08 11.12 3.34
CA ALA A 196 19.56 10.44 4.53
C ALA A 196 19.23 8.94 4.51
N THR A 197 17.97 8.57 4.24
CA THR A 197 17.56 7.17 4.19
C THR A 197 18.29 6.41 3.09
N ASN A 198 18.41 6.97 1.88
CA ASN A 198 19.16 6.30 0.80
C ASN A 198 20.63 6.12 1.16
N GLN A 199 21.25 7.11 1.79
CA GLN A 199 22.65 7.01 2.23
C GLN A 199 22.84 5.88 3.25
N LEU A 200 21.97 5.78 4.25
CA LEU A 200 22.05 4.72 5.25
C LEU A 200 21.80 3.33 4.67
N ILE A 201 20.93 3.22 3.65
CA ILE A 201 20.73 1.98 2.91
C ILE A 201 21.98 1.62 2.10
N ALA A 202 22.57 2.58 1.38
CA ALA A 202 23.76 2.36 0.54
C ALA A 202 24.98 1.92 1.35
N TRP A 203 25.10 2.39 2.59
CA TRP A 203 26.13 1.94 3.54
C TRP A 203 25.82 0.62 4.24
N ASP A 204 24.66 0.01 4.00
CA ASP A 204 24.10 -1.09 4.81
C ASP A 204 24.23 -0.81 6.32
N THR A 205 23.86 0.40 6.73
CA THR A 205 24.05 0.83 8.11
C THR A 205 23.24 -0.06 9.05
N PRO A 206 23.86 -0.69 10.07
CA PRO A 206 23.15 -1.53 11.02
C PRO A 206 22.04 -0.77 11.76
N ALA A 207 20.97 -1.47 12.15
CA ALA A 207 19.94 -0.88 13.00
C ALA A 207 20.49 -0.66 14.43
N PRO A 208 20.08 0.41 15.12
CA PRO A 208 20.35 0.51 16.55
C PRO A 208 19.48 -0.50 17.31
N PRO A 209 19.98 -1.05 18.44
CA PRO A 209 19.17 -1.87 19.33
C PRO A 209 17.83 -1.20 19.67
N GLY A 210 16.74 -1.96 19.56
CA GLY A 210 15.40 -1.45 19.86
C GLY A 210 14.82 -0.49 18.81
N LEU A 211 15.33 -0.44 17.56
CA LEU A 211 14.78 0.43 16.50
C LEU A 211 13.25 0.34 16.37
N ALA A 212 12.66 -0.86 16.48
CA ALA A 212 11.21 -1.04 16.45
C ALA A 212 10.48 -0.25 17.55
N ARG A 213 11.03 -0.24 18.78
CA ARG A 213 10.52 0.55 19.92
C ARG A 213 10.58 2.04 19.62
N TRP A 214 11.72 2.53 19.13
CA TRP A 214 11.92 3.94 18.77
C TRP A 214 10.95 4.38 17.67
N LYS A 215 10.89 3.61 16.59
CA LYS A 215 10.00 3.88 15.46
C LYS A 215 8.53 3.80 15.87
N GLY A 216 8.17 2.82 16.69
CA GLY A 216 6.83 2.69 17.26
C GLY A 216 6.42 3.90 18.09
N GLY A 217 7.32 4.40 18.95
CA GLY A 217 7.08 5.60 19.75
C GLY A 217 6.79 6.85 18.90
N LEU A 218 7.40 6.96 17.71
CA LEU A 218 7.15 8.04 16.76
C LEU A 218 5.87 7.83 15.95
N TYR A 219 5.69 6.63 15.38
CA TYR A 219 4.62 6.33 14.42
C TYR A 219 3.25 6.25 15.11
N THR A 220 3.20 5.77 16.35
CA THR A 220 1.93 5.66 17.10
C THR A 220 1.38 6.99 17.60
N LEU A 221 2.17 8.08 17.54
CA LEU A 221 1.66 9.45 17.72
C LEU A 221 0.74 9.89 16.56
N ILE A 222 0.92 9.28 15.39
CA ILE A 222 0.14 9.56 14.18
C ILE A 222 -1.03 8.59 14.10
N GLU A 223 -0.76 7.30 14.34
CA GLU A 223 -1.75 6.24 14.24
C GLU A 223 -1.54 5.16 15.29
N LEU A 224 -2.38 5.19 16.33
CA LEU A 224 -2.40 4.19 17.41
C LEU A 224 -2.68 2.77 16.89
N GLY A 225 -3.40 2.64 15.78
CA GLY A 225 -3.70 1.35 15.16
C GLY A 225 -2.45 0.55 14.73
N TRP A 226 -1.28 1.18 14.61
CA TRP A 226 -0.02 0.50 14.32
C TRP A 226 0.69 -0.10 15.53
N ALA A 227 0.26 0.22 16.76
CA ALA A 227 0.92 -0.24 17.98
C ALA A 227 1.18 -1.76 18.02
N PRO A 228 0.24 -2.64 17.59
CA PRO A 228 0.46 -4.09 17.58
C PRO A 228 1.66 -4.54 16.74
N PHE A 229 2.04 -3.78 15.71
CA PHE A 229 3.12 -4.17 14.81
C PHE A 229 4.50 -3.92 15.43
N PHE A 230 4.64 -2.90 16.28
CA PHE A 230 5.93 -2.49 16.84
C PHE A 230 6.30 -3.21 18.15
N VAL A 231 5.34 -3.91 18.78
CA VAL A 231 5.57 -4.66 20.03
C VAL A 231 5.89 -6.14 19.79
N ASP A 232 5.88 -6.60 18.53
CA ASP A 232 6.29 -7.96 18.17
C ASP A 232 7.82 -8.05 18.01
N GLU A 233 8.50 -8.39 19.10
CA GLU A 233 9.95 -8.58 19.14
C GLU A 233 10.45 -9.71 18.23
N GLY A 234 9.59 -10.68 17.88
CA GLY A 234 9.98 -11.75 16.97
C GLY A 234 9.75 -11.42 15.49
N SER A 235 9.17 -10.25 15.17
CA SER A 235 8.82 -9.90 13.79
C SER A 235 10.04 -10.04 12.86
N LEU A 236 9.79 -10.53 11.65
CA LEU A 236 10.79 -10.65 10.58
C LEU A 236 10.93 -9.34 9.80
N ILE A 237 10.38 -8.24 10.31
CA ILE A 237 10.34 -6.94 9.65
C ILE A 237 11.69 -6.25 9.85
N ASP A 238 12.36 -5.90 8.76
CA ASP A 238 13.47 -4.96 8.81
C ASP A 238 12.94 -3.52 8.96
N TRP A 239 12.90 -3.06 10.20
CA TRP A 239 12.37 -1.74 10.54
C TRP A 239 13.17 -0.58 9.93
N ARG A 240 14.43 -0.79 9.49
CA ARG A 240 15.21 0.26 8.79
C ARG A 240 14.48 0.72 7.52
N HIS A 241 13.85 -0.21 6.82
CA HIS A 241 13.20 0.04 5.54
C HIS A 241 11.72 0.45 5.65
N VAL A 242 11.13 0.34 6.84
CA VAL A 242 9.72 0.67 7.06
C VAL A 242 9.50 2.18 7.15
N THR A 243 8.58 2.68 6.34
CA THR A 243 8.14 4.07 6.38
C THR A 243 6.65 4.26 6.14
N TRP A 244 6.12 5.44 6.45
CA TRP A 244 4.72 5.80 6.21
C TRP A 244 4.47 6.27 4.77
N GLY A 245 3.53 5.58 4.09
CA GLY A 245 3.15 5.84 2.70
C GLY A 245 2.28 7.07 2.47
N GLY A 246 1.81 7.73 3.54
CA GLY A 246 0.96 8.93 3.46
C GLY A 246 -0.54 8.66 3.58
N VAL A 247 -0.93 7.43 3.94
CA VAL A 247 -2.30 7.00 4.24
C VAL A 247 -2.33 6.23 5.55
N LEU A 248 -3.44 6.28 6.28
CA LEU A 248 -3.56 5.55 7.55
C LEU A 248 -3.96 4.09 7.33
N ILE A 249 -3.83 3.28 8.37
CA ILE A 249 -4.31 1.89 8.40
C ILE A 249 -5.81 1.81 8.11
N ASP A 250 -6.24 0.81 7.33
CA ASP A 250 -7.66 0.48 7.18
C ASP A 250 -8.14 -0.42 8.33
N ASP A 251 -8.33 0.17 9.51
CA ASP A 251 -8.80 -0.52 10.73
C ASP A 251 -10.33 -0.45 10.94
N ARG A 252 -11.06 -0.03 9.91
CA ARG A 252 -12.52 0.08 9.96
C ARG A 252 -13.14 -1.28 10.32
N PRO A 253 -14.25 -1.31 11.09
CA PRO A 253 -15.01 -2.53 11.31
C PRO A 253 -15.39 -3.20 9.98
N LEU A 254 -15.37 -4.53 9.94
CA LEU A 254 -15.61 -5.31 8.71
C LEU A 254 -16.96 -5.00 8.03
N ASN A 255 -17.98 -4.61 8.79
CA ASN A 255 -19.28 -4.21 8.26
C ASN A 255 -19.35 -2.77 7.72
N SER A 256 -18.23 -2.03 7.77
CA SER A 256 -18.13 -0.60 7.44
C SER A 256 -17.23 -0.33 6.23
N THR A 257 -16.87 -1.36 5.45
CA THR A 257 -15.99 -1.24 4.29
C THR A 257 -16.52 -0.38 3.15
N HIS A 258 -17.85 -0.27 3.04
CA HIS A 258 -18.53 0.59 2.08
C HIS A 258 -18.48 2.08 2.46
N LEU A 259 -18.11 2.41 3.70
CA LEU A 259 -18.02 3.80 4.17
C LEU A 259 -16.66 4.42 3.82
N PRO A 260 -16.58 5.75 3.62
CA PRO A 260 -15.30 6.40 3.39
C PRO A 260 -14.35 6.24 4.59
N CYS A 261 -13.05 6.38 4.34
CA CYS A 261 -12.04 6.45 5.39
C CYS A 261 -12.01 7.87 6.01
N PRO A 262 -12.59 8.11 7.21
CA PRO A 262 -12.71 9.47 7.74
C PRO A 262 -11.36 10.12 8.05
N ARG A 263 -10.36 9.30 8.41
CA ARG A 263 -9.00 9.75 8.74
C ARG A 263 -8.01 9.59 7.57
N GLY A 264 -8.43 9.03 6.43
CA GLY A 264 -7.60 8.92 5.23
C GLY A 264 -6.80 7.62 5.05
N CYS A 265 -7.42 6.46 5.27
CA CYS A 265 -6.95 5.16 4.78
C CYS A 265 -7.27 4.92 3.29
N ILE A 266 -6.68 3.85 2.73
CA ILE A 266 -7.10 3.27 1.45
C ILE A 266 -8.11 2.16 1.77
N PRO A 267 -9.41 2.33 1.43
CA PRO A 267 -10.44 1.40 1.85
C PRO A 267 -10.38 0.10 1.04
N ALA A 268 -10.23 -1.05 1.70
CA ALA A 268 -10.38 -2.32 1.01
C ALA A 268 -11.80 -2.46 0.43
N LEU A 269 -11.89 -3.07 -0.75
CA LEU A 269 -13.13 -3.35 -1.45
C LEU A 269 -13.53 -4.80 -1.22
N ASN A 270 -14.57 -5.01 -0.42
CA ASN A 270 -14.99 -6.35 -0.04
C ASN A 270 -16.24 -6.76 -0.78
N ASP A 271 -16.20 -7.95 -1.36
CA ASP A 271 -17.31 -8.58 -2.05
C ASP A 271 -18.04 -7.61 -3.00
N PRO A 272 -17.30 -6.88 -3.86
CA PRO A 272 -17.92 -5.93 -4.77
C PRO A 272 -18.90 -6.65 -5.69
N ARG A 273 -19.97 -5.96 -6.06
CA ARG A 273 -20.93 -6.48 -7.04
C ARG A 273 -20.20 -6.76 -8.35
N LEU A 274 -20.38 -7.96 -8.89
CA LEU A 274 -19.89 -8.35 -10.19
C LEU A 274 -21.02 -8.26 -11.23
N VAL A 275 -20.67 -7.91 -12.46
CA VAL A 275 -21.59 -7.78 -13.59
C VAL A 275 -21.07 -8.52 -14.82
N THR A 276 -21.98 -8.80 -15.75
CA THR A 276 -21.65 -9.48 -17.01
C THR A 276 -20.85 -8.59 -17.95
N VAL A 277 -20.23 -9.18 -18.99
CA VAL A 277 -19.51 -8.42 -20.04
C VAL A 277 -20.38 -7.31 -20.65
N SER A 278 -21.65 -7.58 -20.95
CA SER A 278 -22.56 -6.59 -21.54
C SER A 278 -22.89 -5.41 -20.62
N GLU A 279 -22.92 -5.64 -19.30
CA GLU A 279 -23.06 -4.56 -18.32
C GLU A 279 -21.73 -3.86 -18.04
N GLY A 280 -20.62 -4.53 -18.36
CA GLY A 280 -19.25 -4.08 -18.22
C GLY A 280 -18.75 -3.15 -19.34
N ASP A 281 -19.58 -2.84 -20.34
CA ASP A 281 -19.22 -1.93 -21.45
C ASP A 281 -18.99 -0.48 -20.99
N TYR A 282 -19.20 -0.18 -19.71
CA TYR A 282 -18.77 1.07 -19.09
C TYR A 282 -17.23 1.22 -19.08
N TYR A 283 -16.49 0.10 -19.03
CA TYR A 283 -15.03 0.13 -18.95
C TYR A 283 -14.41 0.09 -20.36
N PRO A 284 -13.46 0.97 -20.70
CA PRO A 284 -12.90 1.03 -22.06
C PRO A 284 -12.15 -0.24 -22.45
N ASP A 285 -12.29 -0.68 -23.70
CA ASP A 285 -11.66 -1.91 -24.22
C ASP A 285 -10.12 -1.85 -24.18
N GLU A 286 -9.56 -0.65 -24.32
CA GLU A 286 -8.13 -0.39 -24.29
C GLU A 286 -7.59 -0.28 -22.86
N ALA A 287 -8.45 -0.10 -21.86
CA ALA A 287 -8.04 0.04 -20.47
C ALA A 287 -7.63 -1.31 -19.87
N TYR A 288 -6.67 -1.27 -18.95
CA TYR A 288 -6.17 -2.48 -18.31
C TYR A 288 -7.12 -3.00 -17.24
N VAL A 289 -7.28 -4.31 -17.20
CA VAL A 289 -7.86 -5.06 -16.09
C VAL A 289 -6.80 -6.00 -15.51
N PHE A 290 -6.95 -6.31 -14.23
CA PHE A 290 -6.28 -7.45 -13.60
C PHE A 290 -7.31 -8.56 -13.50
N ALA A 291 -7.01 -9.76 -13.98
CA ALA A 291 -7.98 -10.84 -14.06
C ALA A 291 -7.48 -12.13 -13.41
N VAL A 292 -8.41 -12.83 -12.76
CA VAL A 292 -8.15 -14.08 -12.06
C VAL A 292 -9.19 -15.11 -12.51
N THR A 293 -8.75 -16.35 -12.71
CA THR A 293 -9.64 -17.49 -12.94
C THR A 293 -9.45 -18.54 -11.85
N VAL A 294 -10.52 -18.89 -11.13
CA VAL A 294 -10.51 -19.95 -10.12
C VAL A 294 -11.65 -20.91 -10.39
N ASN A 295 -11.36 -22.21 -10.47
CA ASN A 295 -12.34 -23.27 -10.70
C ASN A 295 -13.30 -22.99 -11.89
N GLY A 296 -12.79 -22.36 -12.94
CA GLY A 296 -13.54 -22.02 -14.15
C GLY A 296 -14.34 -20.71 -14.08
N GLU A 297 -14.36 -20.00 -12.94
CA GLU A 297 -14.95 -18.67 -12.82
C GLU A 297 -13.88 -17.60 -13.01
N ALA A 298 -14.08 -16.74 -14.02
CA ALA A 298 -13.14 -15.68 -14.40
C ALA A 298 -13.69 -14.30 -14.01
N VAL A 299 -12.92 -13.53 -13.24
CA VAL A 299 -13.30 -12.18 -12.79
C VAL A 299 -12.20 -11.17 -13.13
N ALA A 300 -12.60 -10.04 -13.71
CA ALA A 300 -11.76 -8.91 -14.05
C ALA A 300 -11.97 -7.72 -13.08
N PHE A 301 -10.86 -7.11 -12.67
CA PHE A 301 -10.79 -5.96 -11.79
C PHE A 301 -10.26 -4.75 -12.59
N PRO A 302 -11.08 -3.71 -12.82
CA PRO A 302 -10.64 -2.48 -13.47
C PRO A 302 -9.42 -1.88 -12.77
N LYS A 303 -8.36 -1.59 -13.53
CA LYS A 303 -7.11 -1.04 -12.98
C LYS A 303 -7.37 0.24 -12.18
N ASN A 304 -8.20 1.15 -12.67
CA ASN A 304 -8.50 2.41 -11.99
C ASN A 304 -9.21 2.21 -10.63
N MET A 305 -10.03 1.17 -10.49
CA MET A 305 -10.63 0.81 -9.20
C MET A 305 -9.57 0.22 -8.26
N MET A 306 -8.70 -0.65 -8.79
CA MET A 306 -7.58 -1.21 -8.03
C MET A 306 -6.59 -0.13 -7.58
N GLU A 307 -6.38 0.94 -8.35
CA GLU A 307 -5.56 2.09 -7.95
C GLU A 307 -6.17 2.91 -6.81
N VAL A 308 -7.50 2.85 -6.65
CA VAL A 308 -8.22 3.55 -5.58
C VAL A 308 -8.35 2.70 -4.31
N HIS A 309 -8.53 1.39 -4.46
CA HIS A 309 -8.80 0.47 -3.36
C HIS A 309 -7.59 -0.33 -2.91
N GLU A 310 -6.68 -0.64 -3.83
CA GLU A 310 -5.43 -1.36 -3.64
C GLU A 310 -5.50 -2.71 -2.87
N MET A 311 -6.70 -3.17 -2.56
CA MET A 311 -7.01 -4.39 -1.83
C MET A 311 -8.46 -4.77 -2.12
N VAL A 312 -8.67 -5.96 -2.65
CA VAL A 312 -10.00 -6.57 -2.81
C VAL A 312 -10.05 -7.86 -2.01
N ASN A 313 -11.11 -8.09 -1.24
CA ASN A 313 -11.40 -9.41 -0.67
C ASN A 313 -12.67 -9.95 -1.31
N ILE A 314 -12.62 -11.11 -1.95
CA ILE A 314 -13.73 -11.64 -2.76
C ILE A 314 -13.71 -13.17 -2.83
N THR A 315 -14.88 -13.77 -3.04
CA THR A 315 -15.01 -15.20 -3.34
C THR A 315 -15.15 -15.43 -4.84
N ILE A 316 -14.28 -16.26 -5.42
CA ILE A 316 -14.30 -16.64 -6.85
C ILE A 316 -14.16 -18.15 -6.95
N GLY A 317 -15.01 -18.81 -7.73
CA GLY A 317 -14.95 -20.26 -7.92
C GLY A 317 -15.11 -21.04 -6.61
N GLY A 318 -15.81 -20.46 -5.63
CA GLY A 318 -15.99 -21.03 -4.28
C GLY A 318 -14.76 -20.93 -3.36
N ARG A 319 -13.72 -20.18 -3.74
CA ARG A 319 -12.52 -19.94 -2.91
C ARG A 319 -12.48 -18.49 -2.46
N ARG A 320 -12.00 -18.22 -1.24
CA ARG A 320 -11.79 -16.84 -0.76
C ARG A 320 -10.42 -16.34 -1.18
N LEU A 321 -10.37 -15.14 -1.74
CA LEU A 321 -9.15 -14.47 -2.15
C LEU A 321 -8.99 -13.09 -1.52
N GLY A 322 -7.74 -12.74 -1.23
CA GLY A 322 -7.28 -11.37 -1.01
C GLY A 322 -6.38 -10.94 -2.17
N ILE A 323 -6.70 -9.80 -2.78
CA ILE A 323 -6.10 -9.30 -4.01
C ILE A 323 -5.50 -7.91 -3.76
N PRO A 324 -4.24 -7.83 -3.27
CA PRO A 324 -3.54 -6.57 -3.17
C PRO A 324 -3.12 -6.05 -4.54
N TYR A 325 -3.18 -4.73 -4.71
CA TYR A 325 -2.49 -4.03 -5.79
C TYR A 325 -1.56 -2.95 -5.23
N CYS A 326 -0.25 -3.16 -5.35
CA CYS A 326 0.74 -2.14 -5.04
C CYS A 326 0.91 -1.21 -6.24
N THR A 327 0.28 -0.03 -6.20
CA THR A 327 0.41 0.98 -7.27
C THR A 327 1.86 1.39 -7.50
N LEU A 328 2.65 1.51 -6.43
CA LEU A 328 4.08 1.87 -6.47
C LEU A 328 4.96 0.80 -7.11
N CYS A 329 4.53 -0.45 -7.08
CA CYS A 329 5.27 -1.61 -7.57
C CYS A 329 4.74 -2.11 -8.90
N GLY A 330 3.65 -1.55 -9.42
CA GLY A 330 2.93 -2.11 -10.56
C GLY A 330 2.46 -3.55 -10.36
N SER A 331 2.30 -4.00 -9.10
CA SER A 331 2.12 -5.43 -8.76
C SER A 331 0.72 -5.73 -8.23
N ALA A 332 -0.08 -6.45 -9.02
CA ALA A 332 -1.37 -7.01 -8.62
C ALA A 332 -1.21 -8.51 -8.39
N GLN A 333 -1.61 -9.01 -7.21
CA GLN A 333 -1.43 -10.41 -6.83
C GLN A 333 -2.76 -10.98 -6.31
N ALA A 334 -2.90 -12.30 -6.35
CA ALA A 334 -4.10 -12.99 -5.87
C ALA A 334 -3.73 -14.12 -4.92
N TYR A 335 -4.11 -13.98 -3.66
CA TYR A 335 -3.82 -14.94 -2.60
C TYR A 335 -5.08 -15.64 -2.13
N PHE A 336 -5.03 -16.96 -1.96
CA PHE A 336 -6.07 -17.70 -1.26
C PHE A 336 -6.00 -17.40 0.24
N THR A 337 -7.12 -16.96 0.80
CA THR A 337 -7.25 -16.57 2.21
C THR A 337 -8.19 -17.51 2.99
N ASP A 338 -8.64 -18.60 2.35
CA ASP A 338 -9.43 -19.68 2.96
C ASP A 338 -8.57 -20.85 3.49
N VAL A 339 -7.26 -20.82 3.28
CA VAL A 339 -6.31 -21.80 3.82
C VAL A 339 -5.82 -21.32 5.19
N VAL A 340 -6.63 -21.56 6.21
CA VAL A 340 -6.36 -21.14 7.60
C VAL A 340 -5.85 -22.34 8.42
N PRO A 341 -4.62 -22.29 8.98
CA PRO A 341 -4.14 -23.32 9.90
C PRO A 341 -4.95 -23.38 11.19
N ASP A 342 -5.11 -24.59 11.74
CA ASP A 342 -5.88 -24.82 12.97
C ASP A 342 -5.33 -24.02 14.16
N SER A 343 -4.02 -23.81 14.23
CA SER A 343 -3.34 -23.07 15.31
C SER A 343 -3.76 -21.60 15.43
N VAL A 344 -4.35 -21.03 14.38
CA VAL A 344 -4.74 -19.60 14.36
C VAL A 344 -6.24 -19.40 14.18
N ARG A 345 -7.03 -20.47 14.05
CA ARG A 345 -8.49 -20.39 13.82
C ARG A 345 -9.21 -19.63 14.93
N ASP A 346 -8.80 -19.81 16.17
CA ASP A 346 -9.44 -19.14 17.32
C ASP A 346 -9.37 -17.62 17.23
N HIS A 347 -8.34 -17.06 16.57
CA HIS A 347 -8.23 -15.62 16.34
C HIS A 347 -9.29 -15.07 15.37
N LEU A 348 -9.81 -15.91 14.46
CA LEU A 348 -10.74 -15.48 13.41
C LEU A 348 -12.20 -15.55 13.87
N GLY A 349 -12.49 -16.28 14.96
CA GLY A 349 -13.86 -16.54 15.39
C GLY A 349 -14.68 -17.17 14.26
N ASP A 350 -15.87 -16.63 14.01
CA ASP A 350 -16.80 -17.17 13.00
C ASP A 350 -16.42 -16.82 11.54
N ALA A 351 -15.40 -15.98 11.31
CA ALA A 351 -15.05 -15.52 9.96
C ALA A 351 -14.51 -16.65 9.06
N GLY A 352 -13.78 -17.62 9.64
CA GLY A 352 -13.28 -18.81 8.95
C GLY A 352 -12.26 -18.59 7.81
N THR A 353 -11.98 -17.34 7.43
CA THR A 353 -11.06 -16.94 6.37
C THR A 353 -10.30 -15.67 6.79
N PHE A 354 -9.11 -15.47 6.24
CA PHE A 354 -8.34 -14.25 6.46
C PHE A 354 -8.92 -13.07 5.69
N GLU A 355 -8.83 -11.88 6.30
CA GLU A 355 -9.37 -10.65 5.74
C GLU A 355 -8.25 -9.62 5.64
N LEU A 356 -7.76 -9.39 4.42
CA LEU A 356 -6.56 -8.58 4.19
C LEU A 356 -6.89 -7.09 4.09
N ARG A 357 -6.00 -6.26 4.62
CA ARG A 357 -6.15 -4.81 4.74
C ARG A 357 -4.86 -4.07 4.45
N THR A 358 -4.98 -2.79 4.08
CA THR A 358 -3.83 -1.90 3.88
C THR A 358 -3.35 -1.38 5.24
N SER A 359 -2.06 -1.54 5.55
CA SER A 359 -1.48 -1.01 6.79
C SER A 359 -1.19 0.49 6.71
N GLY A 360 -0.96 1.03 5.51
CA GLY A 360 -0.43 2.38 5.28
C GLY A 360 1.09 2.50 5.45
N LEU A 361 1.75 1.42 5.86
CA LEU A 361 3.20 1.29 5.93
C LEU A 361 3.74 0.68 4.63
N LEU A 362 4.95 1.08 4.30
CA LEU A 362 5.71 0.60 3.14
C LEU A 362 7.05 0.06 3.61
N SER A 363 7.57 -0.94 2.91
CA SER A 363 8.98 -1.37 2.98
C SER A 363 9.56 -1.39 1.58
N ARG A 364 10.66 -0.68 1.34
CA ARG A 364 11.31 -0.59 0.00
C ARG A 364 10.34 -0.20 -1.12
N SER A 365 9.51 0.81 -0.88
CA SER A 365 8.39 1.23 -1.75
C SER A 365 7.31 0.17 -2.02
N ASN A 366 7.41 -1.03 -1.46
CA ASN A 366 6.37 -2.04 -1.46
C ASN A 366 5.37 -1.78 -0.35
N LYS A 367 4.08 -1.95 -0.66
CA LYS A 367 3.05 -1.85 0.38
C LYS A 367 3.17 -3.03 1.33
N MET A 368 2.92 -2.78 2.61
CA MET A 368 2.72 -3.86 3.58
C MET A 368 1.23 -4.00 3.84
N MET A 369 0.73 -5.22 3.71
CA MET A 369 -0.66 -5.55 4.08
C MET A 369 -0.68 -6.23 5.45
N TYR A 370 -1.86 -6.32 6.05
CA TYR A 370 -2.04 -7.05 7.29
C TYR A 370 -3.37 -7.79 7.29
N GLU A 371 -3.48 -8.79 8.15
CA GLU A 371 -4.72 -9.54 8.38
C GLU A 371 -5.47 -8.96 9.58
N TYR A 372 -6.76 -8.65 9.37
CA TYR A 372 -7.56 -7.85 10.28
C TYR A 372 -7.71 -8.47 11.68
N HIS A 373 -7.95 -9.78 11.77
CA HIS A 373 -8.28 -10.47 13.01
C HIS A 373 -7.07 -10.65 13.93
N THR A 374 -5.96 -11.09 13.36
CA THR A 374 -4.71 -11.42 14.08
C THR A 374 -3.79 -10.24 14.25
N ARG A 375 -3.97 -9.17 13.46
CA ARG A 375 -3.04 -8.04 13.36
C ARG A 375 -1.63 -8.48 12.92
N SER A 376 -1.53 -9.60 12.21
CA SER A 376 -0.29 -10.05 11.58
C SER A 376 -0.06 -9.30 10.28
N MET A 377 1.15 -8.77 10.10
CA MET A 377 1.58 -8.19 8.83
C MET A 377 2.04 -9.27 7.86
N PHE A 378 1.79 -9.01 6.58
CA PHE A 378 2.31 -9.80 5.47
C PHE A 378 3.24 -8.93 4.62
N ASP A 379 4.33 -9.53 4.18
CA ASP A 379 5.01 -9.03 3.00
C ASP A 379 4.09 -9.26 1.79
N THR A 380 3.70 -8.17 1.12
CA THR A 380 2.71 -8.25 0.04
C THR A 380 3.24 -8.97 -1.18
N PHE A 381 4.56 -9.03 -1.41
CA PHE A 381 5.14 -9.61 -2.62
C PHE A 381 5.33 -11.12 -2.52
N THR A 382 5.62 -11.62 -1.31
CA THR A 382 5.91 -13.02 -1.06
C THR A 382 4.76 -13.78 -0.39
N GLY A 383 3.73 -13.06 0.07
CA GLY A 383 2.59 -13.61 0.81
C GLY A 383 2.97 -14.19 2.18
N GLN A 384 4.18 -13.91 2.68
CA GLN A 384 4.68 -14.42 3.95
C GLN A 384 4.21 -13.55 5.12
N ALA A 385 3.68 -14.17 6.17
CA ALA A 385 3.45 -13.48 7.44
C ALA A 385 4.80 -13.12 8.08
N VAL A 386 5.00 -11.84 8.36
CA VAL A 386 6.24 -11.29 8.93
C VAL A 386 6.08 -10.82 10.37
N SER A 387 4.87 -10.78 10.91
CA SER A 387 4.64 -10.49 12.33
C SER A 387 3.41 -11.21 12.90
N GLY A 388 3.30 -11.20 14.22
CA GLY A 388 2.15 -11.68 14.98
C GLY A 388 1.89 -13.18 14.88
N PRO A 389 0.70 -13.64 15.29
CA PRO A 389 0.34 -15.06 15.37
C PRO A 389 0.51 -15.83 14.05
N LEU A 390 0.26 -15.19 12.90
CA LEU A 390 0.42 -15.85 11.60
C LEU A 390 1.88 -16.12 11.25
N ARG A 391 2.82 -15.28 11.70
CA ARG A 391 4.26 -15.52 11.54
C ARG A 391 4.73 -16.66 12.43
N GLU A 392 4.25 -16.71 13.67
CA GLU A 392 4.53 -17.82 14.59
C GLU A 392 4.01 -19.17 14.05
N ALA A 393 2.86 -19.14 13.37
CA ALA A 393 2.31 -20.28 12.66
C ALA A 393 2.94 -20.53 11.27
N ALA A 394 3.99 -19.79 10.91
CA ALA A 394 4.70 -19.87 9.63
C ALA A 394 3.79 -19.78 8.39
N VAL A 395 2.75 -18.93 8.45
CA VAL A 395 1.80 -18.76 7.35
C VAL A 395 2.45 -18.09 6.15
N ARG A 396 2.31 -18.74 5.00
CA ARG A 396 2.50 -18.16 3.67
C ARG A 396 1.21 -18.37 2.89
N LEU A 397 0.62 -17.28 2.38
CA LEU A 397 -0.61 -17.35 1.62
C LEU A 397 -0.36 -18.06 0.28
N PRO A 398 -1.12 -19.10 -0.07
CA PRO A 398 -1.04 -19.70 -1.39
C PRO A 398 -1.47 -18.70 -2.47
N GLN A 399 -0.70 -18.59 -3.54
CA GLN A 399 -0.95 -17.63 -4.63
C GLN A 399 -1.62 -18.32 -5.83
N THR A 400 -2.35 -17.55 -6.63
CA THR A 400 -2.81 -17.94 -7.97
C THR A 400 -2.40 -16.90 -9.01
N THR A 401 -2.59 -17.21 -10.29
CA THR A 401 -2.23 -16.34 -11.40
C THR A 401 -3.10 -15.09 -11.44
N MET A 402 -2.44 -13.94 -11.57
CA MET A 402 -3.05 -12.67 -11.93
C MET A 402 -2.59 -12.29 -13.34
N VAL A 403 -3.51 -12.24 -14.30
CA VAL A 403 -3.20 -11.80 -15.66
C VAL A 403 -3.60 -10.34 -15.85
N THR A 404 -2.64 -9.51 -16.28
CA THR A 404 -2.89 -8.13 -16.69
C THR A 404 -3.21 -8.12 -18.17
N SER A 405 -4.36 -7.57 -18.55
CA SER A 405 -4.83 -7.58 -19.93
C SER A 405 -5.60 -6.30 -20.27
N ARG A 406 -5.71 -5.96 -21.56
CA ARG A 406 -6.69 -4.98 -22.02
C ARG A 406 -8.08 -5.59 -21.96
N TRP A 407 -9.07 -4.86 -21.46
CA TRP A 407 -10.43 -5.36 -21.26
C TRP A 407 -11.03 -6.01 -22.52
N GLY A 408 -10.83 -5.39 -23.69
CA GLY A 408 -11.32 -5.91 -24.96
C GLY A 408 -10.70 -7.25 -25.35
N GLU A 409 -9.38 -7.42 -25.14
CA GLU A 409 -8.69 -8.69 -25.40
C GLU A 409 -9.11 -9.77 -24.38
N TRP A 410 -9.25 -9.40 -23.10
CA TRP A 410 -9.70 -10.31 -22.04
C TRP A 410 -11.11 -10.84 -22.28
N LYS A 411 -12.09 -9.95 -22.52
CA LYS A 411 -13.50 -10.34 -22.70
C LYS A 411 -13.72 -11.13 -23.99
N ALA A 412 -12.88 -10.94 -25.02
CA ALA A 412 -12.90 -11.76 -26.23
C ALA A 412 -12.41 -13.19 -25.96
N ALA A 413 -11.37 -13.35 -25.13
CA ALA A 413 -10.85 -14.67 -24.75
C ALA A 413 -11.73 -15.38 -23.69
N ASN A 414 -12.36 -14.62 -22.81
CA ASN A 414 -13.16 -15.10 -21.68
C ASN A 414 -14.58 -14.50 -21.72
N PRO A 415 -15.45 -14.92 -22.66
CA PRO A 415 -16.76 -14.29 -22.88
C PRO A 415 -17.75 -14.44 -21.73
N GLN A 416 -17.49 -15.37 -20.80
CA GLN A 416 -18.28 -15.57 -19.59
C GLN A 416 -17.68 -14.87 -18.35
N THR A 417 -16.59 -14.12 -18.52
CA THR A 417 -15.98 -13.39 -17.41
C THR A 417 -16.94 -12.37 -16.82
N LEU A 418 -16.82 -12.15 -15.52
CA LEU A 418 -17.47 -11.04 -14.84
C LEU A 418 -16.47 -9.89 -14.65
N ILE A 419 -16.98 -8.68 -14.50
CA ILE A 419 -16.20 -7.50 -14.13
C ILE A 419 -16.82 -6.84 -12.91
N VAL A 420 -16.01 -6.18 -12.08
CA VAL A 420 -16.54 -5.34 -10.99
C VAL A 420 -17.53 -4.31 -11.56
N ALA A 421 -18.63 -4.06 -10.86
CA ALA A 421 -19.62 -3.04 -11.26
C ALA A 421 -18.99 -1.63 -11.29
N GLU A 422 -19.47 -0.75 -12.18
CA GLU A 422 -18.96 0.62 -12.38
C GLU A 422 -18.82 1.43 -11.08
N ASP A 423 -19.76 1.24 -10.14
CA ASP A 423 -19.78 1.95 -8.87
C ASP A 423 -18.94 1.28 -7.76
N GLY A 424 -18.16 0.25 -8.13
CA GLY A 424 -17.44 -0.65 -7.22
C GLY A 424 -18.38 -1.53 -6.39
N GLY A 425 -19.69 -1.46 -6.60
CA GLY A 425 -20.70 -1.99 -5.69
C GLY A 425 -20.91 -1.16 -4.42
N ILE A 426 -20.34 0.05 -4.34
CA ILE A 426 -20.43 0.95 -3.17
C ILE A 426 -20.87 2.38 -3.52
N GLY A 427 -21.44 2.61 -4.71
CA GLY A 427 -21.96 3.93 -5.12
C GLY A 427 -20.89 4.99 -5.40
N ARG A 428 -19.65 4.59 -5.75
CA ARG A 428 -18.52 5.49 -5.98
C ARG A 428 -18.18 5.62 -7.46
N SER A 429 -17.84 6.82 -7.94
CA SER A 429 -17.27 7.01 -9.29
C SER A 429 -15.74 6.92 -9.29
N TYR A 430 -15.17 6.32 -10.33
CA TYR A 430 -13.72 6.15 -10.49
C TYR A 430 -13.19 6.91 -11.70
N PRO A 431 -12.23 7.83 -11.55
CA PRO A 431 -11.53 8.43 -12.69
C PRO A 431 -10.78 7.36 -13.48
N GLU A 432 -10.54 7.57 -14.77
CA GLU A 432 -9.71 6.64 -15.57
C GLU A 432 -8.23 6.64 -15.15
N ASP A 433 -7.69 7.81 -14.78
CA ASP A 433 -6.34 7.97 -14.25
C ASP A 433 -6.38 8.64 -12.85
N PRO A 434 -6.58 7.86 -11.78
CA PRO A 434 -6.59 8.39 -10.42
C PRO A 434 -5.20 8.81 -9.93
N LEU A 435 -4.13 8.22 -10.46
CA LEU A 435 -2.75 8.47 -9.99
C LEU A 435 -2.14 9.74 -10.60
N ARG A 436 -2.54 10.14 -11.81
CA ARG A 436 -2.11 11.39 -12.47
C ARG A 436 -0.60 11.51 -12.60
N GLY A 437 0.03 10.44 -13.07
CA GLY A 437 1.48 10.36 -13.30
C GLY A 437 2.35 10.51 -12.04
N ARG A 438 1.81 10.18 -10.85
CA ARG A 438 2.48 10.32 -9.55
C ARG A 438 3.89 9.72 -9.53
N ASP A 439 4.09 8.62 -10.24
CA ASP A 439 5.26 7.74 -10.19
C ASP A 439 5.83 7.44 -11.59
N ASP A 440 5.56 8.29 -12.57
CA ASP A 440 6.08 8.18 -13.96
C ASP A 440 7.61 8.36 -14.04
N HIS A 441 8.22 8.90 -13.00
CA HIS A 441 9.66 9.18 -12.91
C HIS A 441 10.38 8.22 -11.95
N GLY A 442 9.83 7.02 -11.72
CA GLY A 442 10.41 6.02 -10.86
C GLY A 442 9.85 5.99 -9.44
N PRO A 443 10.43 5.14 -8.57
CA PRO A 443 10.00 4.97 -7.18
C PRO A 443 10.07 6.28 -6.40
N ILE A 444 8.98 6.62 -5.68
CA ILE A 444 8.91 7.85 -4.87
C ILE A 444 9.32 7.63 -3.40
N PHE A 445 9.57 6.37 -3.00
CA PHE A 445 10.12 6.00 -1.70
C PHE A 445 11.48 5.31 -1.89
N PRO A 446 12.38 5.37 -0.90
CA PRO A 446 13.64 4.62 -0.92
C PRO A 446 13.40 3.13 -1.20
N ILE A 447 14.09 2.61 -2.20
CA ILE A 447 14.07 1.18 -2.56
C ILE A 447 15.38 0.49 -2.17
N GLY A 448 16.48 1.24 -2.03
CA GLY A 448 17.83 0.68 -1.88
C GLY A 448 18.39 0.20 -3.21
N ASP A 449 19.42 -0.64 -3.14
CA ASP A 449 20.03 -1.23 -4.34
C ASP A 449 18.98 -2.00 -5.15
N TRP A 450 19.08 -1.85 -6.48
CA TRP A 450 18.23 -2.54 -7.43
C TRP A 450 19.11 -3.20 -8.49
N ASP A 451 18.57 -4.22 -9.13
CA ASP A 451 19.25 -4.95 -10.20
C ASP A 451 19.25 -4.11 -11.49
N ASP A 452 20.44 -3.77 -12.00
CA ASP A 452 20.60 -2.87 -13.15
C ASP A 452 20.42 -3.55 -14.52
N ARG A 453 20.10 -4.85 -14.56
CA ARG A 453 19.87 -5.60 -15.82
C ARG A 453 18.68 -5.08 -16.64
N LEU A 454 17.73 -4.38 -16.00
CA LEU A 454 16.57 -3.76 -16.65
C LEU A 454 16.30 -2.36 -16.05
N PRO A 455 15.60 -1.47 -16.78
CA PRO A 455 15.09 -0.22 -16.23
C PRO A 455 14.28 -0.44 -14.94
N VAL A 456 14.39 0.48 -13.98
CA VAL A 456 13.80 0.35 -12.63
C VAL A 456 12.31 -0.03 -12.64
N GLN A 457 11.53 0.55 -13.55
CA GLN A 457 10.09 0.30 -13.71
C GLN A 457 9.74 -0.56 -14.94
N GLU A 458 10.71 -1.28 -15.53
CA GLU A 458 10.40 -2.26 -16.58
C GLU A 458 9.39 -3.28 -16.05
N LYS A 459 8.34 -3.56 -16.81
CA LYS A 459 7.33 -4.54 -16.39
C LYS A 459 7.82 -5.94 -16.67
N VAL A 460 7.83 -6.78 -15.64
CA VAL A 460 8.17 -8.19 -15.75
C VAL A 460 7.03 -9.06 -15.26
N LEU A 461 6.79 -10.18 -15.94
CA LEU A 461 6.05 -11.31 -15.40
C LEU A 461 7.00 -12.13 -14.54
N GLY A 462 6.66 -12.26 -13.26
CA GLY A 462 7.42 -13.06 -12.32
C GLY A 462 6.84 -14.46 -12.15
N VAL A 463 7.72 -15.46 -12.11
CA VAL A 463 7.38 -16.88 -11.94
C VAL A 463 8.29 -17.50 -10.87
N LEU A 464 7.72 -18.27 -9.94
CA LEU A 464 8.47 -19.04 -8.94
C LEU A 464 8.32 -20.54 -9.23
N ILE A 465 9.44 -21.24 -9.39
CA ILE A 465 9.48 -22.70 -9.52
C ILE A 465 9.99 -23.30 -8.21
N TYR A 466 9.26 -24.28 -7.67
CA TYR A 466 9.65 -24.98 -6.44
C TYR A 466 10.24 -26.35 -6.79
N GLU A 467 11.54 -26.40 -7.11
CA GLU A 467 12.29 -27.65 -7.31
C GLU A 467 13.28 -27.88 -6.18
N GLY A 468 13.14 -28.99 -5.43
CA GLY A 468 14.18 -29.47 -4.51
C GLY A 468 14.51 -28.60 -3.29
N GLY A 469 13.73 -27.55 -2.99
CA GLY A 469 13.95 -26.69 -1.82
C GLY A 469 13.50 -25.25 -2.03
N SER A 470 14.43 -24.29 -1.91
CA SER A 470 14.17 -22.87 -2.17
C SER A 470 13.70 -22.64 -3.61
N PRO A 471 12.68 -21.79 -3.84
CA PRO A 471 12.20 -21.57 -5.18
C PRO A 471 13.22 -20.83 -6.06
N THR A 472 13.31 -21.24 -7.33
CA THR A 472 13.97 -20.45 -8.37
C THR A 472 13.00 -19.40 -8.88
N ALA A 473 13.44 -18.15 -8.90
CA ALA A 473 12.64 -17.03 -9.41
C ALA A 473 13.08 -16.66 -10.82
N VAL A 474 12.14 -16.56 -11.76
CA VAL A 474 12.39 -16.18 -13.15
C VAL A 474 11.53 -14.98 -13.53
N ALA A 475 12.14 -14.01 -14.20
CA ALA A 475 11.47 -12.82 -14.72
C ALA A 475 11.45 -12.82 -16.25
N PHE A 476 10.32 -12.39 -16.82
CA PHE A 476 10.12 -12.23 -18.25
C PHE A 476 9.69 -10.79 -18.55
N PRO A 477 10.47 -9.97 -19.27
CA PRO A 477 10.02 -8.64 -19.70
C PRO A 477 8.71 -8.73 -20.51
N VAL A 478 7.65 -8.10 -20.00
CA VAL A 478 6.27 -8.32 -20.47
C VAL A 478 6.13 -7.94 -21.93
N ALA A 479 6.63 -6.76 -22.31
CA ALA A 479 6.51 -6.25 -23.67
C ALA A 479 7.23 -7.15 -24.69
N GLU A 480 8.42 -7.66 -24.33
CA GLU A 480 9.23 -8.50 -25.19
C GLU A 480 8.65 -9.92 -25.33
N ALA A 481 8.17 -10.50 -24.22
CA ALA A 481 7.49 -11.79 -24.21
C ALA A 481 6.20 -11.75 -25.05
N GLN A 482 5.36 -10.72 -24.86
CA GLN A 482 4.15 -10.52 -25.67
C GLN A 482 4.48 -10.36 -27.16
N ALA A 483 5.49 -9.56 -27.51
CA ALA A 483 5.90 -9.34 -28.89
C ALA A 483 6.40 -10.65 -29.55
N THR A 484 7.13 -11.49 -28.79
CA THR A 484 7.62 -12.79 -29.26
C THR A 484 6.47 -13.74 -29.53
N LEU A 485 5.54 -13.89 -28.59
CA LEU A 485 4.37 -14.77 -28.73
C LEU A 485 3.45 -14.33 -29.87
N ARG A 486 3.21 -13.02 -30.04
CA ARG A 486 2.38 -12.48 -31.12
C ARG A 486 2.99 -12.70 -32.52
N ARG A 487 4.32 -12.89 -32.63
CA ARG A 487 5.00 -13.27 -33.88
C ARG A 487 5.04 -14.79 -34.12
N GLY A 488 4.44 -15.58 -33.22
CA GLY A 488 4.47 -17.05 -33.28
C GLY A 488 5.76 -17.67 -32.76
N GLY A 489 6.59 -16.91 -32.03
CA GLY A 489 7.75 -17.45 -31.31
C GLY A 489 7.34 -18.13 -29.99
N THR A 490 8.30 -18.76 -29.33
CA THR A 490 8.14 -19.36 -28.01
C THR A 490 8.82 -18.51 -26.94
N VAL A 491 8.28 -18.52 -25.72
CA VAL A 491 8.86 -17.86 -24.54
C VAL A 491 8.98 -18.92 -23.47
N GLU A 492 10.20 -19.46 -23.34
CA GLU A 492 10.48 -20.59 -22.46
C GLU A 492 11.79 -20.36 -21.72
N HIS A 493 11.85 -20.79 -20.45
CA HIS A 493 13.04 -20.70 -19.61
C HIS A 493 13.01 -21.79 -18.54
N GLU A 494 14.02 -22.67 -18.51
CA GLU A 494 14.13 -23.77 -17.52
C GLU A 494 12.82 -24.58 -17.34
N GLY A 495 12.16 -24.92 -18.45
CA GLY A 495 10.90 -25.68 -18.45
C GLY A 495 9.64 -24.86 -18.12
N ILE A 496 9.77 -23.58 -17.76
CA ILE A 496 8.63 -22.65 -17.75
C ILE A 496 8.25 -22.33 -19.18
N VAL A 497 6.96 -22.41 -19.51
CA VAL A 497 6.41 -21.98 -20.79
C VAL A 497 5.44 -20.82 -20.54
N VAL A 498 5.77 -19.64 -21.06
CA VAL A 498 4.89 -18.45 -20.98
C VAL A 498 3.99 -18.41 -22.21
N THR A 499 2.70 -18.17 -22.00
CA THR A 499 1.68 -18.13 -23.06
C THR A 499 0.81 -16.88 -22.96
N LEU A 500 0.17 -16.52 -24.08
CA LEU A 500 -0.80 -15.44 -24.11
C LEU A 500 -2.15 -15.88 -23.56
N ASP A 501 -2.81 -14.97 -22.85
CA ASP A 501 -4.15 -15.14 -22.35
C ASP A 501 -4.93 -13.82 -22.36
N GLY A 502 -5.88 -13.71 -23.27
CA GLY A 502 -6.57 -12.45 -23.53
C GLY A 502 -5.59 -11.30 -23.77
N GLY A 503 -4.45 -11.55 -24.44
CA GLY A 503 -3.40 -10.54 -24.64
C GLY A 503 -2.46 -10.31 -23.44
N GLY A 504 -2.81 -10.76 -22.24
CA GLY A 504 -1.92 -10.83 -21.08
C GLY A 504 -1.01 -12.07 -21.12
N LEU A 505 -0.26 -12.29 -20.05
CA LEU A 505 0.66 -13.43 -19.92
C LEU A 505 0.27 -14.33 -18.75
N ARG A 506 0.51 -15.64 -18.92
CA ARG A 506 0.46 -16.67 -17.88
C ARG A 506 1.60 -17.68 -18.10
N ALA A 507 1.93 -18.50 -17.11
CA ALA A 507 3.00 -19.49 -17.23
C ALA A 507 2.56 -20.91 -16.83
N LEU A 508 3.08 -21.89 -17.55
CA LEU A 508 3.04 -23.31 -17.17
C LEU A 508 4.41 -23.70 -16.64
N GLY A 509 4.45 -24.47 -15.56
CA GLY A 509 5.69 -25.03 -15.03
C GLY A 509 6.19 -26.24 -15.83
N PRO A 510 7.34 -26.82 -15.45
CA PRO A 510 7.93 -27.98 -16.12
C PRO A 510 7.04 -29.23 -16.16
N ASP A 511 6.08 -29.33 -15.23
CA ASP A 511 5.08 -30.40 -15.15
C ASP A 511 3.85 -30.16 -16.07
N GLY A 512 3.83 -29.03 -16.78
CA GLY A 512 2.72 -28.59 -17.63
C GLY A 512 1.52 -28.05 -16.85
N VAL A 513 1.64 -27.87 -15.54
CA VAL A 513 0.60 -27.29 -14.68
C VAL A 513 0.79 -25.79 -14.60
N GLU A 514 -0.31 -25.04 -14.54
CA GLU A 514 -0.24 -23.59 -14.36
C GLU A 514 0.49 -23.23 -13.06
N THR A 515 1.50 -22.38 -13.19
CA THR A 515 2.27 -21.86 -12.06
C THR A 515 1.75 -20.46 -11.74
N PRO A 516 1.54 -20.11 -10.45
CA PRO A 516 1.12 -18.77 -10.08
C PRO A 516 2.08 -17.71 -10.61
N THR A 517 1.54 -16.71 -11.30
CA THR A 517 2.31 -15.59 -11.85
C THR A 517 1.65 -14.26 -11.52
N HIS A 518 2.46 -13.21 -11.56
CA HIS A 518 1.96 -11.84 -11.54
C HIS A 518 2.94 -10.91 -12.25
N GLU A 519 2.43 -9.78 -12.76
CA GLU A 519 3.27 -8.70 -13.27
C GLU A 519 3.70 -7.75 -12.15
N SER A 520 4.89 -7.17 -12.27
CA SER A 520 5.38 -6.09 -11.40
C SER A 520 6.45 -5.25 -12.10
N PHE A 521 6.80 -4.12 -11.50
CA PHE A 521 7.99 -3.37 -11.86
C PHE A 521 9.26 -4.11 -11.44
N TRP A 522 10.29 -4.02 -12.25
CA TRP A 522 11.54 -4.76 -12.09
C TRP A 522 12.20 -4.55 -10.73
N PHE A 523 12.28 -3.31 -10.25
CA PHE A 523 12.88 -3.02 -8.95
C PHE A 523 12.21 -3.83 -7.84
N ALA A 524 10.88 -3.94 -7.87
CA ALA A 524 10.14 -4.68 -6.86
C ALA A 524 10.46 -6.18 -6.98
N TRP A 525 10.31 -6.76 -8.17
CA TRP A 525 10.59 -8.19 -8.38
C TRP A 525 12.01 -8.57 -7.96
N SER A 526 13.03 -7.87 -8.46
CA SER A 526 14.44 -8.19 -8.18
C SER A 526 14.82 -8.06 -6.70
N GLN A 527 14.12 -7.20 -5.94
CA GLN A 527 14.40 -6.98 -4.53
C GLN A 527 13.83 -8.09 -3.64
N PHE A 528 12.64 -8.58 -3.97
CA PHE A 528 12.03 -9.70 -3.23
C PHE A 528 12.54 -11.06 -3.72
N HIS A 529 13.15 -11.11 -4.90
CA HIS A 529 13.76 -12.31 -5.48
C HIS A 529 15.20 -12.03 -5.95
N PRO A 530 16.12 -11.78 -5.01
CA PRO A 530 17.53 -11.56 -5.34
C PRO A 530 18.09 -12.79 -6.07
N GLY A 531 18.86 -12.55 -7.13
CA GLY A 531 19.39 -13.62 -7.98
C GLY A 531 18.37 -14.21 -8.96
N THR A 532 17.19 -13.59 -9.12
CA THR A 532 16.21 -14.01 -10.14
C THR A 532 16.86 -14.14 -11.51
N GLU A 533 16.55 -15.23 -12.19
CA GLU A 533 16.95 -15.44 -13.57
C GLU A 533 16.12 -14.54 -14.48
N LEU A 534 16.73 -14.08 -15.56
CA LEU A 534 16.09 -13.17 -16.51
C LEU A 534 16.03 -13.85 -17.86
N TRP A 535 14.81 -14.11 -18.33
CA TRP A 535 14.59 -14.58 -19.69
C TRP A 535 14.99 -13.50 -20.68
N ARG A 536 15.66 -13.92 -21.75
CA ARG A 536 15.96 -13.10 -22.92
C ARG A 536 15.53 -13.87 -24.16
N PRO A 537 14.99 -13.21 -25.19
CA PRO A 537 14.72 -13.90 -26.44
C PRO A 537 16.02 -14.43 -27.03
N ILE A 538 15.94 -15.60 -27.64
CA ILE A 538 17.04 -16.14 -28.42
C ILE A 538 17.17 -15.22 -29.64
N GLU A 539 18.28 -14.48 -29.73
CA GLU A 539 18.63 -13.76 -30.96
C GLU A 539 18.80 -14.80 -32.08
N GLY A 540 17.92 -14.72 -33.08
CA GLY A 540 17.92 -15.59 -34.27
C GLY A 540 18.92 -15.16 -35.33
#